data_AF-A0A5P1EXL2-F1
#
_entry.id   AF-A0A5P1EXL2-F1
#
_cell.length_a   1.000
_cell.length_b   1.000
_cell.length_c   1.000
_cell.angle_alpha   90.00
_cell.angle_beta   90.00
_cell.angle_gamma   90.00
#
_symmetry.space_group_name_H-M   'P 1'
#
loop_
_entity.id
_entity.type
_entity.pdbx_description
1 polymer ?
#
loop_
_entity_poly.entity_id
_entity_poly.type
_entity_poly.pdbx_seq_one_letter_code
_entity_poly.pdbx_strand_id
1 'polypeptide(L)'
;MVLRLYGLENLQPYIRNHIKLAEEFKQLVNSDSRFEVVTPRTFSLVCFRLLPQPDHQDDGYKLNYNLLDAVNFSGKIFLSHTVLSGKFVLRFAVGAPLTEETHIKAAWEVLQDQATIILAEI
;
A
#
# COMPACT_ATOMS: atom_id res chain seq x y z
N MET A 1 -11.19 -20.20 17.31
CA MET A 1 -9.94 -20.93 17.65
C MET A 1 -8.73 -20.03 17.88
N VAL A 2 -8.64 -18.81 17.33
CA VAL A 2 -7.51 -17.87 17.56
C VAL A 2 -7.38 -17.42 19.02
N LEU A 3 -8.47 -16.93 19.64
CA LEU A 3 -8.42 -16.40 21.01
C LEU A 3 -8.03 -17.44 22.07
N ARG A 4 -8.39 -18.72 21.88
CA ARG A 4 -8.02 -19.82 22.79
C ARG A 4 -6.56 -20.25 22.61
N LEU A 5 -6.03 -20.17 21.39
CA LEU A 5 -4.67 -20.60 21.07
C LEU A 5 -3.64 -19.54 21.46
N TYR A 6 -3.86 -18.29 21.04
CA TYR A 6 -2.92 -17.20 21.29
C TYR A 6 -3.18 -16.51 22.63
N GLY A 7 -4.42 -16.48 23.10
CA GLY A 7 -4.80 -15.63 24.23
C GLY A 7 -4.71 -14.14 23.88
N LEU A 8 -5.08 -13.29 24.83
CA LEU A 8 -5.04 -11.84 24.65
C LEU A 8 -3.59 -11.31 24.57
N GLU A 9 -2.73 -11.81 25.46
CA GLU A 9 -1.38 -11.31 25.67
C GLU A 9 -0.46 -11.51 24.46
N ASN A 10 -0.66 -12.57 23.67
CA ASN A 10 0.12 -12.78 22.45
C ASN A 10 -0.50 -12.10 21.21
N LEU A 11 -1.82 -11.90 21.20
CA LEU A 11 -2.51 -11.28 20.05
C LEU A 11 -2.31 -9.76 20.00
N GLN A 12 -2.22 -9.08 21.15
CA GLN A 12 -2.01 -7.64 21.18
C GLN A 12 -0.66 -7.20 20.59
N PRO A 13 0.51 -7.76 20.99
CA PRO A 13 1.80 -7.43 20.38
C PRO A 13 1.81 -7.68 18.88
N TYR A 14 1.12 -8.74 18.45
CA TYR A 14 1.02 -9.11 17.05
C TYR A 14 0.31 -8.05 16.20
N ILE A 15 -0.86 -7.59 16.67
CA ILE A 15 -1.59 -6.49 16.05
C ILE A 15 -0.75 -5.21 16.07
N ARG A 16 -0.08 -4.91 17.19
CA ARG A 16 0.79 -3.72 17.32
C ARG A 16 1.97 -3.78 16.35
N ASN A 17 2.51 -4.95 16.07
CA ASN A 17 3.55 -5.14 15.06
C ASN A 17 3.03 -4.79 13.65
N HIS A 18 1.87 -5.28 13.25
CA HIS A 18 1.28 -4.91 11.95
C HIS A 18 1.01 -3.40 11.83
N ILE A 19 0.59 -2.75 12.93
CA ILE A 19 0.42 -1.30 12.97
C ILE A 19 1.77 -0.58 12.78
N LYS A 20 2.85 -1.08 13.39
CA LYS A 20 4.21 -0.55 13.22
C LYS A 20 4.68 -0.68 11.78
N LEU A 21 4.56 -1.87 11.19
CA LEU A 21 4.92 -2.14 9.79
C LEU A 21 4.14 -1.26 8.80
N ALA A 22 2.86 -0.99 9.07
CA ALA A 22 2.08 -0.07 8.27
C ALA A 22 2.54 1.40 8.40
N GLU A 23 3.04 1.82 9.57
CA GLU A 23 3.67 3.14 9.72
C GLU A 23 4.97 3.23 8.93
N GLU A 24 5.80 2.18 8.94
CA GLU A 24 7.02 2.12 8.13
C GLU A 24 6.71 2.24 6.63
N PHE A 25 5.70 1.49 6.15
CA PHE A 25 5.24 1.63 4.76
C PHE A 25 4.77 3.06 4.45
N LYS A 26 3.97 3.68 5.32
CA LYS A 26 3.55 5.08 5.15
C LYS A 26 4.74 6.04 5.06
N GLN A 27 5.80 5.82 5.85
CA GLN A 27 7.01 6.65 5.78
C GLN A 27 7.72 6.49 4.44
N LEU A 28 7.80 5.26 3.92
CA LEU A 28 8.33 5.00 2.58
C LEU A 28 7.51 5.72 1.50
N VAL A 29 6.18 5.62 1.55
CA VAL A 29 5.29 6.34 0.62
C VAL A 29 5.52 7.85 0.67
N ASN A 30 5.59 8.44 1.87
CA ASN A 30 5.82 9.88 2.03
C ASN A 30 7.23 10.33 1.61
N SER A 31 8.20 9.41 1.52
CA SER A 31 9.56 9.73 1.10
C SER A 31 9.71 9.86 -0.43
N ASP A 32 8.73 9.36 -1.19
CA ASP A 32 8.71 9.40 -2.65
C ASP A 32 7.68 10.41 -3.13
N SER A 33 8.14 11.51 -3.73
CA SER A 33 7.28 12.63 -4.16
C SER A 33 6.30 12.28 -5.27
N ARG A 34 6.42 11.10 -5.89
CA ARG A 34 5.49 10.61 -6.90
C ARG A 34 4.18 10.11 -6.28
N PHE A 35 4.18 9.83 -4.98
CA PHE A 35 3.03 9.27 -4.28
C PHE A 35 2.47 10.25 -3.25
N GLU A 36 1.19 10.08 -2.93
CA GLU A 36 0.57 10.71 -1.78
C GLU A 36 -0.21 9.70 -0.93
N VAL A 37 -0.22 9.93 0.38
CA VAL A 37 -1.11 9.22 1.31
C VAL A 37 -2.44 9.97 1.35
N VAL A 38 -3.51 9.34 0.85
CA VAL A 38 -4.80 9.98 0.57
C VAL A 38 -5.62 10.21 1.85
N THR A 39 -5.44 9.34 2.85
CA THR A 39 -6.15 9.42 4.13
C THR A 39 -5.20 9.15 5.29
N PRO A 40 -5.44 9.74 6.49
CA PRO A 40 -4.68 9.37 7.67
C PRO A 40 -4.66 7.86 7.89
N ARG A 41 -3.47 7.29 8.14
CA ARG A 41 -3.32 5.86 8.43
C ARG A 41 -4.16 5.50 9.66
N THR A 42 -5.05 4.54 9.49
CA THR A 42 -5.84 3.97 10.57
C THR A 42 -5.48 2.51 10.71
N PHE A 43 -5.08 2.10 11.92
CA PHE A 43 -4.65 0.72 12.19
C PHE A 43 -3.51 0.27 11.26
N SER A 44 -3.57 -0.91 10.68
CA SER A 44 -2.55 -1.48 9.78
C SER A 44 -2.83 -1.25 8.28
N LEU A 45 -3.64 -0.24 7.93
CA LEU A 45 -4.02 0.08 6.55
C LEU A 45 -3.46 1.44 6.13
N VAL A 46 -2.76 1.46 4.99
CA VAL A 46 -2.32 2.69 4.31
C VAL A 46 -3.07 2.81 2.98
N CYS A 47 -3.74 3.95 2.79
CA CYS A 47 -4.41 4.31 1.56
C CYS A 47 -3.58 5.38 0.84
N PHE A 48 -3.12 5.07 -0.35
CA PHE A 48 -2.17 5.90 -1.09
C PHE A 48 -2.46 5.86 -2.59
N ARG A 49 -1.88 6.78 -3.34
CA ARG A 49 -1.99 6.80 -4.79
C ARG A 49 -0.76 7.42 -5.42
N LEU A 50 -0.50 7.09 -6.68
CA LEU A 50 0.44 7.80 -7.53
C LEU A 50 -0.21 9.12 -7.98
N LEU A 51 0.54 10.21 -7.87
CA LEU A 51 0.09 11.54 -8.27
C LEU A 51 0.06 11.65 -9.80
N PRO A 52 -1.09 12.05 -10.39
CA PRO A 52 -1.14 12.35 -11.82
C PRO A 52 -0.37 13.63 -12.15
N GLN A 53 0.03 13.79 -13.41
CA GLN A 53 0.46 15.10 -13.90
C GLN A 53 -0.72 16.10 -13.87
N PRO A 54 -0.46 17.41 -13.72
CA PRO A 54 -1.51 18.42 -13.52
C PRO A 54 -2.61 18.45 -14.60
N ASP A 55 -2.31 18.01 -15.82
CA ASP A 55 -3.20 18.08 -16.97
C ASP A 55 -3.94 16.77 -17.29
N HIS A 56 -3.84 15.76 -16.41
CA HIS A 56 -4.51 14.47 -16.62
C HIS A 56 -6.03 14.57 -16.46
N GLN A 57 -6.76 14.26 -17.54
CA GLN A 57 -8.23 14.40 -17.61
C GLN A 57 -9.01 13.51 -16.64
N ASP A 58 -8.43 12.41 -16.17
CA ASP A 58 -9.09 11.43 -15.30
C ASP A 58 -8.62 11.47 -13.84
N ASP A 59 -7.95 12.55 -13.43
CA ASP A 59 -7.33 12.72 -12.11
C ASP A 59 -6.45 11.51 -11.73
N GLY A 60 -5.84 10.81 -12.69
CA GLY A 60 -4.97 9.66 -12.42
C GLY A 60 -5.71 8.36 -12.08
N TYR A 61 -6.97 8.21 -12.49
CA TYR A 61 -7.72 6.97 -12.31
C TYR A 61 -7.06 5.80 -13.05
N LYS A 62 -6.83 5.91 -14.36
CA LYS A 62 -6.17 4.87 -15.16
C LYS A 62 -4.74 4.61 -14.71
N LEU A 63 -4.03 5.67 -14.33
CA LEU A 63 -2.67 5.58 -13.80
C LEU A 63 -2.59 4.63 -12.61
N ASN A 64 -3.45 4.83 -11.61
CA ASN A 64 -3.47 4.01 -10.40
C ASN A 64 -4.08 2.62 -10.65
N TYR A 65 -5.02 2.48 -11.59
CA TYR A 65 -5.53 1.19 -12.02
C TYR A 65 -4.42 0.34 -12.66
N ASN A 66 -3.65 0.91 -13.59
CA ASN A 66 -2.54 0.21 -14.25
C ASN A 66 -1.46 -0.18 -13.24
N LEU A 67 -1.15 0.70 -12.27
CA LEU A 67 -0.20 0.37 -11.20
C LEU A 67 -0.69 -0.81 -10.36
N LEU A 68 -1.97 -0.82 -9.98
CA LEU A 68 -2.56 -1.96 -9.26
C LEU A 68 -2.43 -3.26 -10.06
N ASP A 69 -2.80 -3.22 -11.34
CA ASP A 69 -2.81 -4.39 -12.21
C ASP A 69 -1.39 -4.95 -12.41
N ALA A 70 -0.43 -4.09 -12.74
CA ALA A 70 0.97 -4.48 -12.92
C ALA A 70 1.60 -5.06 -11.64
N VAL A 71 1.32 -4.44 -10.50
CA VAL A 71 1.78 -4.91 -9.19
C VAL A 71 1.20 -6.29 -8.88
N ASN A 72 -0.11 -6.48 -9.04
CA ASN A 72 -0.77 -7.77 -8.78
C ASN A 72 -0.32 -8.85 -9.79
N PHE A 73 -0.15 -8.49 -11.05
CA PHE A 73 0.33 -9.39 -12.11
C PHE A 73 1.75 -9.89 -11.85
N SER A 74 2.59 -9.08 -11.18
CA SER A 74 3.95 -9.50 -10.79
C SER A 74 3.98 -10.73 -9.89
N GLY A 75 2.88 -11.02 -9.18
CA GLY A 75 2.77 -12.11 -8.21
C GLY A 75 3.61 -11.94 -6.94
N LYS A 76 4.37 -10.84 -6.81
CA LYS A 76 5.25 -10.58 -5.67
C LYS A 76 4.49 -10.02 -4.47
N ILE A 77 3.51 -9.16 -4.74
CA ILE A 77 2.61 -8.58 -3.73
C ILE A 77 1.20 -8.49 -4.30
N PHE A 78 0.22 -8.45 -3.41
CA PHE A 78 -1.17 -8.29 -3.78
C PHE A 78 -1.77 -7.08 -3.05
N LEU A 79 -2.36 -6.17 -3.82
CA LEU A 79 -3.04 -4.98 -3.33
C LEU A 79 -4.51 -5.01 -3.73
N SER A 80 -5.30 -4.28 -2.96
CA SER A 80 -6.68 -3.93 -3.31
C SER A 80 -6.78 -2.44 -3.59
N HIS A 81 -7.94 -2.00 -4.05
CA HIS A 81 -8.23 -0.59 -4.25
C HIS A 81 -9.56 -0.19 -3.60
N THR A 82 -9.80 1.11 -3.60
CA THR A 82 -11.11 1.71 -3.32
C THR A 82 -11.23 3.01 -4.12
N VAL A 83 -12.45 3.54 -4.22
CA VAL A 83 -12.70 4.84 -4.82
C VAL A 83 -13.15 5.79 -3.70
N LEU A 84 -12.36 6.84 -3.46
CA LEU A 84 -12.65 7.87 -2.45
C LEU A 84 -12.84 9.21 -3.15
N SER A 85 -14.03 9.80 -3.02
CA SER A 85 -14.36 11.09 -3.67
C SER A 85 -14.04 11.11 -5.17
N GLY A 86 -14.32 10.00 -5.86
CA GLY A 86 -14.02 9.84 -7.30
C GLY A 86 -12.57 9.47 -7.64
N LYS A 87 -11.66 9.45 -6.67
CA LYS A 87 -10.24 9.12 -6.85
C LYS A 87 -9.99 7.63 -6.70
N PHE A 88 -9.24 7.02 -7.61
CA PHE A 88 -8.79 5.64 -7.47
C PHE A 88 -7.60 5.56 -6.50
N VAL A 89 -7.75 4.78 -5.42
CA VAL A 89 -6.82 4.74 -4.29
C VAL A 89 -6.39 3.30 -4.03
N LEU A 90 -5.08 3.08 -3.93
CA LEU A 90 -4.47 1.80 -3.59
C LEU A 90 -4.52 1.58 -2.07
N ARG A 91 -4.72 0.33 -1.67
CA ARG A 91 -4.85 -0.08 -0.26
C ARG A 91 -3.80 -1.12 0.08
N PHE A 92 -2.85 -0.73 0.92
CA PHE A 92 -1.84 -1.61 1.51
C PHE A 92 -2.24 -1.99 2.94
N ALA A 93 -2.72 -3.23 3.11
CA ALA A 93 -3.16 -3.74 4.40
C ALA A 93 -2.14 -4.75 4.95
N VAL A 94 -1.51 -4.43 6.08
CA VAL A 94 -0.63 -5.37 6.77
C VAL A 94 -1.46 -6.22 7.73
N GLY A 95 -1.52 -7.52 7.46
CA GLY A 95 -2.28 -8.45 8.29
C GLY A 95 -1.84 -9.91 8.19
N ALA A 96 -0.89 -10.23 7.29
CA ALA A 96 -0.45 -11.60 7.10
C ALA A 96 0.49 -12.03 8.23
N PRO A 97 0.32 -13.25 8.77
CA PRO A 97 0.99 -13.65 10.00
C PRO A 97 2.51 -13.57 10.10
N LEU A 98 3.17 -13.71 8.95
CA LEU A 98 4.63 -13.81 8.85
C LEU A 98 5.22 -12.56 8.17
N THR A 99 4.46 -11.47 8.08
CA THR A 99 4.97 -10.22 7.52
C THR A 99 6.01 -9.62 8.45
N GLU A 100 7.11 -9.17 7.85
CA GLU A 100 8.28 -8.60 8.50
C GLU A 100 8.66 -7.32 7.74
N GLU A 101 9.55 -6.51 8.32
CA GLU A 101 10.02 -5.26 7.73
C GLU A 101 10.65 -5.47 6.33
N THR A 102 11.35 -6.59 6.13
CA THR A 102 11.92 -6.99 4.83
C THR A 102 10.86 -7.14 3.75
N HIS A 103 9.70 -7.69 4.10
CA HIS A 103 8.55 -7.80 3.19
C HIS A 103 7.96 -6.43 2.85
N ILE A 104 7.95 -5.49 3.79
CA ILE A 104 7.48 -4.11 3.54
C ILE A 104 8.41 -3.40 2.56
N LYS A 105 9.72 -3.53 2.76
CA LYS A 105 10.74 -2.96 1.86
C LYS A 105 10.66 -3.56 0.46
N ALA A 106 10.59 -4.88 0.35
CA ALA A 106 10.45 -5.56 -0.94
C ALA A 106 9.15 -5.18 -1.66
N ALA A 107 8.04 -5.04 -0.92
CA ALA A 107 6.78 -4.58 -1.49
C ALA A 107 6.88 -3.15 -2.03
N TRP A 108 7.58 -2.29 -1.31
CA TRP A 108 7.81 -0.91 -1.73
C TRP A 108 8.70 -0.82 -2.98
N GLU A 109 9.77 -1.61 -3.05
CA GLU A 109 10.61 -1.71 -4.25
C GLU A 109 9.79 -2.09 -5.49
N VAL A 110 8.92 -3.10 -5.39
CA VAL A 110 8.03 -3.49 -6.49
C VAL A 110 7.11 -2.34 -6.91
N LEU A 111 6.55 -1.60 -5.95
CA LEU A 111 5.71 -0.43 -6.24
C LEU A 111 6.50 0.67 -6.96
N GLN A 112 7.73 0.96 -6.51
CA GLN A 112 8.58 1.97 -7.12
C GLN A 112 9.01 1.59 -8.53
N ASP A 113 9.36 0.32 -8.76
CA ASP A 113 9.74 -0.20 -10.08
C ASP A 113 8.58 -0.07 -11.06
N GLN A 114 7.39 -0.56 -10.68
CA GLN A 114 6.20 -0.49 -11.54
C GLN A 114 5.75 0.95 -11.78
N ALA A 115 5.81 1.82 -10.77
CA ALA A 115 5.50 3.23 -10.94
C ALA A 115 6.48 3.92 -11.89
N THR A 116 7.77 3.56 -11.84
CA THR A 116 8.78 4.12 -12.77
C THR A 116 8.50 3.71 -14.20
N ILE A 117 8.13 2.45 -14.44
CA ILE A 117 7.76 1.96 -15.79
C ILE A 117 6.53 2.72 -16.30
N ILE A 118 5.45 2.76 -15.51
CA ILE A 118 4.19 3.38 -15.92
C ILE A 118 4.35 4.88 -16.18
N LEU A 119 5.14 5.59 -15.35
CA LEU A 119 5.39 7.02 -15.55
C LEU A 119 6.30 7.32 -16.75
N ALA A 120 7.09 6.35 -17.22
CA ALA A 120 7.92 6.50 -18.42
C ALA A 120 7.13 6.27 -19.72
N GLU A 121 5.95 5.64 -19.64
CA GLU A 121 5.05 5.39 -20.78
C GLU A 121 4.09 6.58 -21.05
N ILE A 122 4.09 7.60 -20.20
CA ILE A 122 3.25 8.80 -20.26
C ILE A 122 4.09 10.00 -20.71
#